data_AF-A0A9W2VT44-F1
#
_entry.id   AF-A0A9W2VT44-F1
#
_cell.length_a   1.000
_cell.length_b   1.000
_cell.length_c   1.000
_cell.angle_alpha   90.00
_cell.angle_beta   90.00
_cell.angle_gamma   90.00
#
_symmetry.space_group_name_H-M   'P 1'
#
loop_
_entity.id
_entity.type
_entity.pdbx_description
1 polymer ?
#
loop_
_entity_poly.entity_id
_entity_poly.type
_entity_poly.pdbx_seq_one_letter_code
_entity_poly.pdbx_strand_id
1 'polypeptide(L)'
;METPGPEPRAAEHLSTAGSRRGVVGFKGCSPASSYPQQVSYLVSPPGLSVASYSRVCRSYLCNNLTSLDPFVKLKANTPRSTAFSSHGCPTCVGEHSKDCLPSFVTTDSCPYDASQCYSSTLKFQAGLLNTTFLLMGCARGHHKLLADFHHIGSIRVTEVLNVLEKAQIAGVEPSSRGPAWGILSGLLLAFRD
;
A
#
# COMPACT_ATOMS: atom_id res chain seq x y z
N MET A 1 -36.54 -17.17 -31.05
CA MET A 1 -35.86 -17.48 -29.77
C MET A 1 -34.43 -16.96 -29.93
N GLU A 2 -34.16 -15.73 -29.49
CA GLU A 2 -32.78 -15.23 -29.48
C GLU A 2 -31.97 -16.12 -28.53
N THR A 3 -30.90 -16.70 -29.05
CA THR A 3 -29.88 -17.34 -28.21
C THR A 3 -29.37 -16.30 -27.22
N PRO A 4 -29.34 -16.58 -25.91
CA PRO A 4 -28.70 -15.66 -24.97
C PRO A 4 -27.27 -15.44 -25.44
N GLY A 5 -26.93 -14.20 -25.75
CA GLY A 5 -25.58 -13.82 -26.14
C GLY A 5 -24.57 -14.23 -25.07
N PRO A 6 -23.29 -14.41 -25.42
CA PRO A 6 -22.26 -14.83 -24.47
C PRO A 6 -22.22 -13.89 -23.25
N GLU A 7 -22.12 -14.47 -22.06
CA GLU A 7 -22.07 -13.73 -20.80
C GLU A 7 -20.89 -12.72 -20.82
N PRO A 8 -21.08 -11.46 -20.39
CA PRO A 8 -20.01 -10.46 -20.44
C PRO A 8 -18.84 -10.87 -19.55
N ARG A 9 -17.62 -10.61 -20.00
CA ARG A 9 -16.39 -10.93 -19.28
C ARG A 9 -15.72 -9.67 -18.76
N ALA A 10 -15.30 -9.69 -17.50
CA ALA A 10 -14.57 -8.62 -16.84
C ALA A 10 -13.07 -8.97 -16.72
N ALA A 11 -12.21 -7.97 -16.87
CA ALA A 11 -10.85 -7.98 -16.39
C ALA A 11 -10.63 -6.77 -15.48
N GLU A 12 -10.22 -7.03 -14.25
CA GLU A 12 -9.94 -6.03 -13.24
C GLU A 12 -8.55 -6.23 -12.69
N HIS A 13 -7.81 -5.15 -12.50
CA HIS A 13 -6.47 -5.20 -11.98
C HIS A 13 -6.18 -3.98 -11.13
N LEU A 14 -5.64 -4.20 -9.94
CA LEU A 14 -5.24 -3.16 -9.01
C LEU A 14 -3.73 -3.20 -8.82
N SER A 15 -3.06 -2.09 -9.09
CA SER A 15 -1.64 -1.92 -8.80
C SER A 15 -1.45 -0.90 -7.70
N THR A 16 -0.84 -1.34 -6.61
CA THR A 16 -0.42 -0.47 -5.52
C THR A 16 1.06 -0.17 -5.69
N ALA A 17 1.44 1.11 -5.65
CA ALA A 17 2.80 1.54 -5.93
C ALA A 17 3.34 2.51 -4.86
N GLY A 18 4.60 2.25 -4.49
CA GLY A 18 5.55 3.09 -3.76
C GLY A 18 6.96 2.73 -4.24
N SER A 19 7.93 2.52 -3.33
CA SER A 19 9.20 1.86 -3.69
C SER A 19 8.97 0.41 -4.17
N ARG A 20 7.92 -0.24 -3.64
CA ARG A 20 7.49 -1.59 -4.02
C ARG A 20 6.16 -1.57 -4.77
N ARG A 21 5.85 -2.69 -5.42
CA ARG A 21 4.62 -2.86 -6.21
C ARG A 21 3.88 -4.14 -5.82
N GLY A 22 2.59 -3.99 -5.58
CA GLY A 22 1.65 -5.08 -5.38
C GLY A 22 0.62 -5.10 -6.50
N VAL A 23 0.16 -6.29 -6.88
CA VAL A 23 -0.75 -6.49 -8.01
C VAL A 23 -1.84 -7.48 -7.61
N VAL A 24 -3.10 -7.09 -7.80
CA VAL A 24 -4.26 -7.97 -7.72
C VAL A 24 -4.92 -8.01 -9.09
N GLY A 25 -5.22 -9.19 -9.60
CA GLY A 25 -5.93 -9.37 -10.85
C GLY A 25 -7.14 -10.30 -10.70
N PHE A 26 -8.25 -9.93 -11.32
CA PHE A 26 -9.43 -10.78 -11.45
C PHE A 26 -9.87 -10.82 -12.92
N LYS A 27 -10.19 -12.02 -13.40
CA LYS A 27 -10.84 -12.25 -14.70
C LYS A 27 -12.01 -13.18 -14.48
N GLY A 28 -13.19 -12.78 -14.92
CA GLY A 28 -14.41 -13.55 -14.70
C GLY A 28 -15.56 -13.11 -15.57
N CYS A 29 -16.73 -13.70 -15.37
CA CYS A 29 -17.97 -13.20 -15.94
C CYS A 29 -18.51 -12.04 -15.09
N SER A 30 -19.25 -11.14 -15.73
CA SER A 30 -19.86 -9.97 -15.09
C SER A 30 -21.22 -9.68 -15.70
N PRO A 31 -22.24 -9.34 -14.91
CA PRO A 31 -23.54 -8.93 -15.43
C PRO A 31 -23.53 -7.51 -16.02
N ALA A 32 -22.44 -6.76 -15.85
CA ALA A 32 -22.33 -5.39 -16.32
C ALA A 32 -22.38 -5.27 -17.85
N SER A 33 -22.84 -4.12 -18.33
CA SER A 33 -22.73 -3.75 -19.75
C SER A 33 -21.26 -3.66 -20.18
N SER A 34 -20.99 -3.95 -21.46
CA SER A 34 -19.64 -3.81 -22.01
C SER A 34 -19.20 -2.35 -21.98
N TYR A 35 -17.94 -2.12 -21.62
CA TYR A 35 -17.31 -0.79 -21.67
C TYR A 35 -15.82 -0.94 -22.04
N PRO A 36 -15.24 0.06 -22.73
CA PRO A 36 -13.84 0.01 -23.14
C PRO A 36 -12.91 -0.02 -21.93
N GLN A 37 -11.63 -0.31 -22.14
CA GLN A 37 -10.67 -0.30 -21.04
C GLN A 37 -10.63 1.08 -20.35
N GLN A 38 -10.59 1.07 -19.02
CA GLN A 38 -10.44 2.25 -18.17
C GLN A 38 -9.24 2.05 -17.27
N VAL A 39 -8.39 3.08 -17.18
CA VAL A 39 -7.17 3.07 -16.36
C VAL A 39 -7.05 4.42 -15.66
N SER A 40 -7.01 4.41 -14.34
CA SER A 40 -6.94 5.63 -13.53
C SER A 40 -6.30 5.38 -12.17
N TYR A 41 -5.86 6.45 -11.54
CA TYR A 41 -5.53 6.43 -10.12
C TYR A 41 -6.81 6.49 -9.29
N LEU A 42 -6.95 5.55 -8.35
CA LEU A 42 -7.87 5.67 -7.22
C LEU A 42 -7.21 6.49 -6.10
N VAL A 43 -5.90 6.32 -5.94
CA VAL A 43 -5.05 7.10 -5.03
C VAL A 43 -3.87 7.60 -5.85
N SER A 44 -3.80 8.91 -6.02
CA SER A 44 -2.76 9.55 -6.83
C SER A 44 -1.46 9.75 -6.03
N PRO A 45 -0.28 9.52 -6.65
CA PRO A 45 1.02 9.86 -6.04
C PRO A 45 1.14 11.38 -5.77
N PRO A 46 2.08 11.85 -4.91
CA PRO A 46 3.23 11.14 -4.38
C PRO A 46 2.95 10.35 -3.08
N GLY A 47 3.87 9.43 -2.74
CA GLY A 47 3.71 8.46 -1.65
C GLY A 47 3.11 7.15 -2.16
N LEU A 48 2.24 6.54 -1.37
CA LEU A 48 1.40 5.43 -1.77
C LEU A 48 0.46 5.88 -2.88
N SER A 49 0.35 5.04 -3.90
CA SER A 49 -0.57 5.24 -5.01
C SER A 49 -1.25 3.92 -5.34
N VAL A 50 -2.48 4.02 -5.83
CA VAL A 50 -3.31 2.88 -6.17
C VAL A 50 -3.92 3.17 -7.53
N ALA A 51 -3.58 2.36 -8.52
CA ALA A 51 -4.08 2.47 -9.88
C ALA A 51 -4.96 1.27 -10.21
N SER A 52 -6.08 1.53 -10.87
CA SER A 52 -7.01 0.50 -11.30
C SER A 52 -7.04 0.38 -12.82
N TYR A 53 -7.24 -0.84 -13.30
CA TYR A 53 -7.63 -1.18 -14.66
C TYR A 53 -8.96 -1.91 -14.59
N SER A 54 -9.92 -1.54 -15.45
CA SER A 54 -11.11 -2.35 -15.65
C SER A 54 -11.56 -2.37 -17.11
N ARG A 55 -12.16 -3.48 -17.54
CA ARG A 55 -12.78 -3.64 -18.86
C ARG A 55 -13.85 -4.71 -18.80
N VAL A 56 -15.00 -4.47 -19.43
CA VAL A 56 -16.03 -5.49 -19.66
C VAL A 56 -16.32 -5.64 -21.16
N CYS A 57 -16.37 -6.86 -21.66
CA CYS A 57 -16.55 -7.14 -23.09
C CYS A 57 -17.34 -8.44 -23.35
N ARG A 58 -17.93 -8.59 -24.53
CA ARG A 58 -18.88 -9.67 -24.89
C ARG A 58 -18.41 -10.57 -26.05
N SER A 59 -17.11 -10.67 -26.28
CA SER A 59 -16.52 -11.61 -27.25
C SER A 59 -15.68 -12.67 -26.56
N TYR A 60 -15.46 -13.80 -27.24
CA TYR A 60 -14.70 -14.91 -26.69
C TYR A 60 -13.29 -14.47 -26.27
N LEU A 61 -12.92 -14.75 -25.01
CA LEU A 61 -11.61 -14.41 -24.41
C LEU A 61 -11.18 -12.95 -24.56
N CYS A 62 -12.12 -12.01 -24.68
CA CYS A 62 -11.84 -10.60 -24.95
C CYS A 62 -11.16 -9.86 -23.78
N ASN A 63 -11.27 -10.37 -22.56
CA ASN A 63 -10.71 -9.81 -21.33
C ASN A 63 -9.23 -10.20 -21.16
N ASN A 64 -8.45 -10.10 -22.24
CA ASN A 64 -7.07 -10.59 -22.34
C ASN A 64 -6.01 -9.54 -21.99
N LEU A 65 -6.04 -9.01 -20.76
CA LEU A 65 -4.92 -8.21 -20.25
C LEU A 65 -3.79 -9.15 -19.81
N THR A 66 -2.62 -9.06 -20.44
CA THR A 66 -1.43 -9.88 -20.13
C THR A 66 -0.21 -9.06 -19.73
N SER A 67 -0.24 -7.74 -19.91
CA SER A 67 0.87 -6.83 -19.56
C SER A 67 0.43 -5.74 -18.59
N LEU A 68 1.41 -5.16 -17.89
CA LEU A 68 1.23 -4.00 -17.00
C LEU A 68 1.41 -2.67 -17.74
N ASP A 69 1.52 -2.68 -19.07
CA ASP A 69 1.76 -1.47 -19.88
C ASP A 69 0.77 -0.34 -19.63
N PRO A 70 -0.54 -0.58 -19.39
CA PRO A 70 -1.45 0.51 -19.10
C PRO A 70 -1.07 1.27 -17.82
N PHE A 71 -0.56 0.58 -16.80
CA PHE A 71 -0.07 1.20 -15.57
C PHE A 71 1.26 1.92 -15.78
N VAL A 72 2.14 1.39 -16.64
CA VAL A 72 3.40 2.06 -17.00
C VAL A 72 3.12 3.39 -17.70
N LYS A 73 2.18 3.40 -18.66
CA LYS A 73 1.75 4.62 -19.36
C LYS A 73 1.12 5.63 -18.39
N LEU A 74 0.26 5.16 -17.49
CA LEU A 74 -0.34 6.01 -16.45
C LEU A 74 0.75 6.67 -15.58
N LYS A 75 1.74 5.91 -15.15
CA LYS A 75 2.87 6.42 -14.35
C LYS A 75 3.75 7.40 -15.13
N ALA A 76 4.00 7.16 -16.41
CA ALA A 76 4.81 8.05 -17.25
C ALA A 76 4.19 9.45 -17.38
N ASN A 77 2.86 9.56 -17.33
CA ASN A 77 2.13 10.82 -17.37
C ASN A 77 2.01 11.52 -16.01
N THR A 78 2.59 10.94 -14.96
CA THR A 78 2.48 11.47 -13.60
C THR A 78 3.69 12.36 -13.27
N PRO A 79 3.48 13.60 -12.77
CA PRO A 79 4.55 14.45 -12.29
C PRO A 79 5.40 13.76 -11.21
N ARG A 80 6.73 13.90 -11.32
CA ARG A 80 7.66 13.33 -10.34
C ARG A 80 7.83 14.30 -9.17
N SER A 81 7.75 13.80 -7.94
CA SER A 81 8.13 14.58 -6.76
C SER A 81 9.63 14.88 -6.81
N THR A 82 9.99 16.16 -6.69
CA THR A 82 11.38 16.63 -6.70
C THR A 82 11.94 16.90 -5.31
N ALA A 83 11.08 16.99 -4.28
CA ALA A 83 11.47 17.24 -2.89
C ALA A 83 11.09 16.06 -1.97
N PHE A 84 12.05 15.65 -1.14
CA PHE A 84 11.89 14.60 -0.13
C PHE A 84 12.14 15.17 1.27
N SER A 85 11.38 14.69 2.24
CA SER A 85 11.55 14.98 3.66
C SER A 85 12.65 14.10 4.26
N SER A 86 13.19 14.51 5.42
CA SER A 86 14.13 13.70 6.21
C SER A 86 13.44 12.55 6.96
N HIS A 87 12.10 12.52 6.98
CA HIS A 87 11.33 11.47 7.66
C HIS A 87 11.17 10.25 6.76
N GLY A 88 11.46 9.07 7.32
CA GLY A 88 11.26 7.80 6.66
C GLY A 88 10.07 7.05 7.25
N CYS A 89 9.35 6.32 6.41
CA CYS A 89 8.27 5.44 6.83
C CYS A 89 8.57 3.98 6.46
N PRO A 90 8.11 3.01 7.27
CA PRO A 90 8.14 1.62 6.87
C PRO A 90 7.28 1.44 5.60
N THR A 91 7.85 0.79 4.59
CA THR A 91 7.23 0.51 3.31
C THR A 91 7.19 -0.99 3.10
N CYS A 92 6.00 -1.50 2.83
CA CYS A 92 5.80 -2.87 2.38
C CYS A 92 4.46 -3.00 1.64
N VAL A 93 4.42 -3.92 0.68
CA VAL A 93 3.17 -4.29 0.02
C VAL A 93 3.18 -5.78 -0.31
N GLY A 94 2.14 -6.49 0.12
CA GLY A 94 2.00 -7.93 -0.13
C GLY A 94 1.32 -8.67 1.02
N GLU A 95 1.37 -9.99 1.02
CA GLU A 95 0.76 -10.83 2.05
C GLU A 95 1.48 -10.66 3.39
N HIS A 96 0.74 -10.39 4.46
CA HIS A 96 1.30 -10.11 5.79
C HIS A 96 2.20 -11.25 6.30
N SER A 97 1.82 -12.50 6.07
CA SER A 97 2.53 -13.71 6.50
C SER A 97 3.75 -14.09 5.67
N LYS A 98 4.02 -13.40 4.56
CA LYS A 98 5.08 -13.78 3.61
C LYS A 98 5.89 -12.59 3.16
N ASP A 99 5.25 -11.65 2.48
CA ASP A 99 5.92 -10.56 1.76
C ASP A 99 6.29 -9.40 2.69
N CYS A 100 5.54 -9.23 3.79
CA CYS A 100 5.71 -8.15 4.75
C CYS A 100 6.14 -8.61 6.15
N LEU A 101 6.92 -9.70 6.21
CA LEU A 101 7.61 -10.06 7.45
C LEU A 101 8.59 -8.95 7.87
N PRO A 102 8.94 -8.81 9.17
CA PRO A 102 9.79 -7.73 9.66
C PRO A 102 11.13 -7.60 8.92
N SER A 103 11.73 -8.72 8.50
CA SER A 103 12.97 -8.76 7.71
C SER A 103 12.84 -8.18 6.30
N PHE A 104 11.61 -8.08 5.80
CA PHE A 104 11.31 -7.58 4.46
C PHE A 104 10.73 -6.17 4.49
N VAL A 105 10.46 -5.56 5.64
CA VAL A 105 10.03 -4.15 5.69
C VAL A 105 11.24 -3.24 5.50
N THR A 106 11.15 -2.26 4.61
CA THR A 106 12.20 -1.26 4.37
C THR A 106 11.72 0.12 4.77
N THR A 107 12.61 0.99 5.25
CA THR A 107 12.27 2.39 5.55
C THR A 107 12.64 3.26 4.36
N ASP A 108 11.65 3.91 3.74
CA ASP A 108 11.86 4.83 2.61
C ASP A 108 11.65 6.28 3.04
N SER A 109 12.47 7.20 2.53
CA SER A 109 12.28 8.64 2.70
C SER A 109 10.98 9.10 2.03
N CYS A 110 10.17 9.86 2.76
CA CYS A 110 8.89 10.30 2.25
C CYS A 110 8.99 11.60 1.44
N PRO A 111 8.23 11.73 0.33
CA PRO A 111 8.06 12.99 -0.36
C PRO A 111 7.42 14.04 0.57
N TYR A 112 7.76 15.32 0.38
CA TYR A 112 7.31 16.38 1.27
C TYR A 112 5.77 16.46 1.38
N ASP A 113 5.08 16.33 0.25
CA ASP A 113 3.62 16.41 0.17
C ASP A 113 2.89 15.13 0.62
N ALA A 114 3.63 14.09 1.04
CA ALA A 114 3.07 12.85 1.60
C ALA A 114 4.03 12.30 2.68
N SER A 115 4.20 13.05 3.76
CA SER A 115 5.17 12.78 4.82
C SER A 115 4.66 11.90 5.97
N GLN A 116 3.39 11.51 5.97
CA GLN A 116 2.79 10.72 7.06
C GLN A 116 2.95 9.22 6.82
N CYS A 117 3.22 8.44 7.87
CA CYS A 117 3.33 6.99 7.76
C CYS A 117 1.95 6.33 7.79
N TYR A 118 1.66 5.54 6.77
CA TYR A 118 0.40 4.85 6.58
C TYR A 118 0.58 3.35 6.72
N SER A 119 -0.40 2.68 7.34
CA SER A 119 -0.46 1.22 7.39
C SER A 119 -1.92 0.78 7.36
N SER A 120 -2.26 -0.09 6.44
CA SER A 120 -3.60 -0.67 6.33
C SER A 120 -3.56 -2.10 5.84
N THR A 121 -4.62 -2.84 6.14
CA THR A 121 -4.88 -4.16 5.60
C THR A 121 -6.02 -4.05 4.59
N LEU A 122 -5.73 -4.43 3.35
CA LEU A 122 -6.66 -4.42 2.22
C LEU A 122 -7.11 -5.85 1.91
N LYS A 123 -8.41 -6.09 1.89
CA LYS A 123 -9.01 -7.36 1.49
C LYS A 123 -9.72 -7.21 0.16
N PHE A 124 -9.43 -8.11 -0.78
CA PHE A 124 -10.00 -8.15 -2.11
C PHE A 124 -10.79 -9.44 -2.32
N GLN A 125 -12.05 -9.30 -2.76
CA GLN A 125 -12.95 -10.43 -2.96
C GLN A 125 -13.70 -10.33 -4.30
N ALA A 126 -13.61 -11.36 -5.14
CA ALA A 126 -14.36 -11.50 -6.39
C ALA A 126 -14.40 -12.96 -6.86
N GLY A 127 -15.59 -13.57 -6.95
CA GLY A 127 -15.68 -15.00 -7.29
C GLY A 127 -14.83 -15.86 -6.35
N LEU A 128 -13.79 -16.52 -6.90
CA LEU A 128 -12.82 -17.32 -6.13
C LEU A 128 -11.64 -16.51 -5.59
N LEU A 129 -11.46 -15.25 -6.00
CA LEU A 129 -10.45 -14.36 -5.44
C LEU A 129 -10.87 -14.00 -4.01
N ASN A 130 -10.00 -14.32 -3.05
CA ASN A 130 -10.12 -13.89 -1.65
C ASN A 130 -8.70 -13.71 -1.09
N THR A 131 -8.13 -12.53 -1.31
CA THR A 131 -6.75 -12.22 -0.91
C THR A 131 -6.71 -11.02 0.01
N THR A 132 -5.71 -10.98 0.90
CA THR A 132 -5.50 -9.89 1.84
C THR A 132 -4.07 -9.42 1.74
N PHE A 133 -3.87 -8.10 1.63
CA PHE A 133 -2.56 -7.47 1.57
C PHE A 133 -2.37 -6.46 2.68
N LEU A 134 -1.16 -6.42 3.20
CA LEU A 134 -0.65 -5.32 3.99
C LEU A 134 -0.16 -4.23 3.03
N LEU A 135 -0.52 -2.98 3.30
CA LEU A 135 -0.05 -1.81 2.58
C LEU A 135 0.53 -0.82 3.60
N MET A 136 1.84 -0.60 3.51
CA MET A 136 2.60 0.34 4.33
C MET A 136 3.40 1.29 3.45
N GLY A 137 3.51 2.54 3.87
CA GLY A 137 4.37 3.52 3.23
C GLY A 137 3.99 4.96 3.55
N CYS A 138 4.54 5.89 2.79
CA CYS A 138 4.27 7.31 2.92
C CYS A 138 2.89 7.69 2.34
N ALA A 139 2.12 8.54 3.01
CA ALA A 139 0.84 9.03 2.54
C ALA A 139 0.62 10.52 2.89
N ARG A 140 -0.36 11.14 2.25
CA ARG A 140 -0.78 12.52 2.56
C ARG A 140 -1.51 12.63 3.90
N GLY A 141 -2.05 11.52 4.40
CA GLY A 141 -2.87 11.49 5.61
C GLY A 141 -3.00 10.07 6.17
N HIS A 142 -3.62 9.95 7.35
CA HIS A 142 -3.90 8.67 8.02
C HIS A 142 -5.34 8.16 7.81
N HIS A 143 -6.10 8.71 6.87
CA HIS A 143 -7.44 8.22 6.55
C HIS A 143 -7.39 7.04 5.58
N LYS A 144 -8.47 6.27 5.52
CA LYS A 144 -8.65 5.17 4.56
C LYS A 144 -8.46 5.67 3.13
N LEU A 145 -7.46 5.15 2.43
CA LEU A 145 -7.12 5.56 1.07
C LEU A 145 -8.20 5.17 0.05
N LEU A 146 -8.94 4.10 0.32
CA LEU A 146 -9.98 3.55 -0.53
C LEU A 146 -11.37 3.66 0.11
N ALA A 147 -11.57 4.65 0.99
CA ALA A 147 -12.84 4.87 1.69
C ALA A 147 -14.05 4.92 0.74
N ASP A 148 -13.90 5.59 -0.40
CA ASP A 148 -14.95 5.80 -1.40
C ASP A 148 -15.07 4.62 -2.40
N PHE A 149 -14.19 3.62 -2.31
CA PHE A 149 -14.09 2.51 -3.27
C PHE A 149 -14.42 1.17 -2.63
N HIS A 150 -15.71 0.92 -2.37
CA HIS A 150 -16.19 -0.38 -1.90
C HIS A 150 -16.10 -1.48 -2.99
N HIS A 151 -16.13 -1.07 -4.25
CA HIS A 151 -16.03 -1.93 -5.41
C HIS A 151 -15.12 -1.30 -6.47
N ILE A 152 -14.21 -2.08 -7.04
CA ILE A 152 -13.38 -1.73 -8.19
C ILE A 152 -13.73 -2.71 -9.30
N GLY A 153 -14.66 -2.30 -10.16
CA GLY A 153 -15.37 -3.24 -11.02
C GLY A 153 -16.15 -4.26 -10.16
N SER A 154 -15.94 -5.54 -10.38
CA SER A 154 -16.51 -6.67 -9.64
C SER A 154 -15.72 -7.05 -8.37
N ILE A 155 -14.50 -6.51 -8.18
CA ILE A 155 -13.73 -6.71 -6.96
C ILE A 155 -14.30 -5.88 -5.81
N ARG A 156 -14.80 -6.55 -4.77
CA ARG A 156 -15.11 -5.94 -3.48
C ARG A 156 -13.80 -5.64 -2.74
N VAL A 157 -13.68 -4.43 -2.22
CA VAL A 157 -12.53 -3.98 -1.43
C VAL A 157 -12.96 -3.67 0.00
N THR A 158 -12.14 -4.07 0.96
CA THR A 158 -12.30 -3.68 2.36
C THR A 158 -10.96 -3.20 2.89
N GLU A 159 -10.96 -2.00 3.47
CA GLU A 159 -9.78 -1.39 4.06
C GLU A 159 -9.95 -1.20 5.56
N VAL A 160 -8.98 -1.71 6.31
CA VAL A 160 -8.86 -1.58 7.76
C VAL A 160 -7.53 -0.90 8.06
N LEU A 161 -7.58 0.23 8.75
CA LEU A 161 -6.37 0.92 9.20
C LEU A 161 -5.70 0.11 10.30
N ASN A 162 -4.39 -0.04 10.21
CA ASN A 162 -3.60 -0.65 11.26
C ASN A 162 -3.11 0.45 12.21
N VAL A 163 -3.06 0.14 13.51
CA VAL A 163 -2.43 1.04 14.48
C VAL A 163 -0.93 0.97 14.25
N LEU A 164 -0.34 2.07 13.78
CA LEU A 164 1.11 2.18 13.68
C LEU A 164 1.64 2.51 15.08
N GLU A 165 2.21 1.52 15.76
CA GLU A 165 2.85 1.75 17.04
C GLU A 165 4.08 2.65 16.81
N LYS A 166 4.11 3.82 17.48
CA LYS A 166 5.20 4.81 17.37
C LYS A 166 6.59 4.27 17.74
N ALA A 167 6.67 3.05 18.29
CA ALA A 167 7.88 2.46 18.85
C ALA A 167 9.00 2.17 17.82
N GLN A 168 8.73 2.23 16.51
CA GLN A 168 9.78 2.06 15.48
C GLN A 168 10.41 3.37 14.97
N ILE A 169 10.05 4.53 15.54
CA ILE A 169 10.61 5.84 15.16
C ILE A 169 11.80 6.24 16.05
N ALA A 170 12.04 5.56 17.17
CA ALA A 170 13.15 5.84 18.08
C ALA A 170 14.41 5.02 17.73
N GLY A 171 14.86 5.10 16.49
CA GLY A 171 16.18 4.65 16.08
C GLY A 171 17.20 5.77 16.25
N VAL A 172 17.86 5.81 17.42
CA VAL A 172 18.99 6.70 17.78
C VAL A 172 18.62 8.16 18.06
N GLU A 173 18.06 8.40 19.25
CA GLU A 173 18.32 9.65 19.97
C GLU A 173 19.55 9.38 20.86
N PRO A 174 20.70 10.05 20.66
CA PRO A 174 21.81 9.94 21.59
C PRO A 174 21.35 10.57 22.91
N SER A 175 21.14 9.71 23.91
CA SER A 175 20.86 10.11 25.29
C SER A 175 21.94 11.09 25.76
N SER A 176 21.67 12.39 25.66
CA SER A 176 22.45 13.44 26.29
C SER A 176 22.18 13.41 27.79
N ARG A 177 22.80 12.46 28.48
CA ARG A 177 22.96 12.53 29.94
C ARG A 177 23.95 13.66 30.22
N GLY A 178 23.42 14.86 30.48
CA GLY A 178 24.16 15.90 31.17
C GLY A 178 24.62 15.40 32.55
N PRO A 179 25.79 15.83 33.06
CA PRO A 179 26.31 15.34 34.32
C PRO A 179 25.54 15.99 35.47
N ALA A 180 24.74 15.19 36.19
CA ALA A 180 24.17 15.61 37.46
C ALA A 180 25.25 15.46 38.54
N TRP A 181 25.72 16.60 39.03
CA TRP A 181 26.59 16.73 40.17
C TRP A 181 25.87 16.17 41.40
N GLY A 182 26.43 15.11 42.00
CA GLY A 182 25.92 14.50 43.23
C GLY A 182 27.09 14.08 44.09
N ILE A 183 27.44 14.92 45.05
CA ILE A 183 28.38 14.60 46.13
C ILE A 183 27.65 13.64 47.07
N LEU A 184 28.16 12.43 47.24
CA LEU A 184 27.84 11.61 48.41
C LEU A 184 29.14 11.14 49.04
N SER A 185 29.43 11.73 50.20
CA SER A 185 30.44 11.26 51.15
C SER A 185 30.04 9.90 51.72
N GLY A 186 31.00 8.97 51.75
CA GLY A 186 30.89 7.70 52.46
C GLY A 186 32.28 7.23 52.86
N LEU A 187 32.68 7.52 54.10
CA LEU A 187 33.84 6.90 54.75
C LEU A 187 33.51 5.42 55.01
N LEU A 188 34.39 4.51 54.60
CA LEU A 188 34.57 3.21 55.26
C LEU A 188 36.07 2.92 55.37
N LEU A 189 36.53 2.92 56.62
CA LEU A 189 37.83 2.43 57.06
C LEU A 189 37.79 0.90 57.06
N ALA A 190 38.80 0.26 56.47
CA ALA A 190 39.11 -1.14 56.74
C ALA A 190 40.58 -1.24 57.16
N PHE A 191 40.77 -1.74 58.38
CA PHE A 191 42.08 -1.99 58.98
C PHE A 191 42.72 -3.26 58.41
N ARG A 192 44.04 -3.24 58.42
CA ARG A 192 45.00 -4.29 58.05
C ARG A 192 45.02 -5.42 59.08
N ASP A 193 45.24 -6.64 58.60
CA ASP A 193 46.32 -7.53 59.05
C ASP A 193 47.05 -8.05 57.81
#